data_AF-A0AA40CQ37-F1
#
_entry.id   AF-A0AA40CQ37-F1
#
_cell.length_a   1.000
_cell.length_b   1.000
_cell.length_c   1.000
_cell.angle_alpha   90.00
_cell.angle_beta   90.00
_cell.angle_gamma   90.00
#
_symmetry.space_group_name_H-M   'P 1'
#
loop_
_entity.id
_entity.type
_entity.pdbx_description
1 polymer ?
#
loop_
_entity_poly.entity_id
_entity_poly.type
_entity_poly.pdbx_seq_one_letter_code
_entity_poly.pdbx_strand_id
1 'polypeptide(L)'
;MSTRFNLDGFGNPVTVTLMPNITERQLLDFPAFQTWRSTLRANLERQKDGKHVFHKTPFTLRSITIQSVDWFTHTRLGFVKLSAEMKNQEGKSLPGIAFLRGGSVAMLMVLRPKDSRDERLIVLTEQPRIPAGSLSFMGIPAGMLDDEKNFAGAAANEILEETGFMIPGSELIDMTELALRESRMSESINLQSDMYPSPGGSDEFMVIFL
;
A
#
# COMPACT_ATOMS: atom_id res chain seq x y z
N MET A 1 -23.42 -18.87 -0.71
CA MET A 1 -22.39 -19.90 -0.45
C MET A 1 -21.03 -19.24 -0.62
N SER A 2 -20.03 -19.56 0.21
CA SER A 2 -18.68 -19.02 0.02
C SER A 2 -18.01 -19.76 -1.13
N THR A 3 -17.58 -19.00 -2.14
CA THR A 3 -16.83 -19.52 -3.28
C THR A 3 -15.38 -19.74 -2.85
N ARG A 4 -14.75 -20.83 -3.31
CA ARG A 4 -13.34 -21.12 -3.04
C ARG A 4 -12.61 -21.40 -4.34
N PHE A 5 -11.36 -20.97 -4.40
CA PHE A 5 -10.43 -21.32 -5.47
C PHE A 5 -9.03 -21.55 -4.90
N ASN A 6 -8.15 -22.15 -5.69
CA ASN A 6 -6.77 -22.40 -5.31
C ASN A 6 -5.85 -21.37 -5.94
N LEU A 7 -5.00 -20.76 -5.13
CA LEU A 7 -4.00 -19.79 -5.54
C LEU A 7 -2.63 -20.45 -5.59
N ASP A 8 -2.04 -20.46 -6.79
CA ASP A 8 -0.74 -21.07 -7.02
C ASP A 8 0.44 -20.12 -6.71
N GLY A 9 1.64 -20.69 -6.65
CA GLY A 9 2.91 -19.95 -6.55
C GLY A 9 3.51 -19.87 -5.14
N PHE A 10 2.93 -20.52 -4.14
CA PHE A 10 3.45 -20.58 -2.76
C PHE A 10 4.07 -21.94 -2.41
N GLY A 11 4.55 -22.68 -3.43
CA GLY A 11 5.05 -24.05 -3.31
C GLY A 11 3.94 -25.11 -3.18
N ASN A 12 2.90 -24.82 -2.38
CA ASN A 12 1.66 -25.59 -2.34
C ASN A 12 0.47 -24.70 -2.76
N PRO A 13 -0.62 -25.27 -3.32
CA PRO A 13 -1.85 -24.53 -3.56
C PRO A 13 -2.40 -23.93 -2.26
N VAL A 14 -2.71 -22.64 -2.28
CA VAL A 14 -3.30 -21.91 -1.15
C VAL A 14 -4.79 -21.74 -1.40
N THR A 15 -5.64 -22.30 -0.53
CA THR A 15 -7.09 -22.11 -0.66
C THR A 15 -7.47 -20.67 -0.32
N VAL A 16 -8.13 -19.99 -1.25
CA VAL A 16 -8.71 -18.67 -1.06
C VAL A 16 -10.22 -18.83 -0.89
N THR A 17 -10.76 -18.35 0.23
CA THR A 17 -12.20 -18.29 0.48
C THR A 17 -12.70 -16.87 0.22
N LEU A 18 -13.62 -16.76 -0.74
CA LEU A 18 -14.27 -15.51 -1.13
C LEU A 18 -15.58 -15.30 -0.36
N MET A 19 -15.90 -14.03 -0.15
CA MET A 19 -17.23 -13.59 0.23
C MET A 19 -18.14 -13.44 -1.00
N PRO A 20 -19.48 -13.46 -0.86
CA PRO A 20 -20.40 -13.54 -2.01
C PRO A 20 -20.36 -12.38 -3.01
N ASN A 21 -19.85 -11.21 -2.62
CA ASN A 21 -19.88 -9.96 -3.42
C ASN A 21 -18.56 -9.67 -4.17
N ILE A 22 -17.71 -10.69 -4.36
CA ILE A 22 -16.50 -10.59 -5.18
C ILE A 22 -16.23 -11.92 -5.90
N THR A 23 -15.81 -11.84 -7.16
CA THR A 23 -15.38 -13.01 -7.95
C THR A 23 -13.87 -13.23 -7.87
N GLU A 24 -13.42 -14.44 -8.17
CA GLU A 24 -11.99 -14.76 -8.27
C GLU A 24 -11.26 -13.79 -9.20
N ARG A 25 -11.82 -13.57 -10.40
CA ARG A 25 -11.24 -12.66 -11.39
C ARG A 25 -11.10 -11.23 -10.85
N GLN A 26 -12.13 -10.68 -10.22
CA GLN A 26 -12.07 -9.32 -9.66
C GLN A 26 -11.00 -9.19 -8.57
N LEU A 27 -10.82 -10.21 -7.73
CA LEU A 27 -9.76 -10.21 -6.73
C LEU A 27 -8.37 -10.31 -7.38
N LEU A 28 -8.21 -11.18 -8.37
CA LEU A 28 -6.94 -11.39 -9.07
C LEU A 28 -6.55 -10.17 -9.93
N ASP A 29 -7.53 -9.45 -10.46
CA ASP A 29 -7.33 -8.23 -11.25
C ASP A 29 -7.08 -6.99 -10.35
N PHE A 30 -7.30 -7.08 -9.03
CA PHE A 30 -7.11 -5.97 -8.10
C PHE A 30 -5.61 -5.68 -7.84
N PRO A 31 -5.08 -4.49 -8.20
CA PRO A 31 -3.64 -4.20 -8.15
C PRO A 31 -3.01 -4.40 -6.76
N ALA A 32 -3.66 -3.94 -5.70
CA ALA A 32 -3.15 -4.09 -4.33
C ALA A 32 -3.01 -5.58 -3.93
N PHE A 33 -3.95 -6.44 -4.35
CA PHE A 33 -3.84 -7.88 -4.12
C PHE A 33 -2.71 -8.52 -4.93
N GLN A 34 -2.48 -8.09 -6.17
CA GLN A 34 -1.37 -8.56 -6.98
C GLN A 34 -0.02 -8.18 -6.35
N THR A 35 0.13 -6.93 -5.94
CA THR A 35 1.33 -6.43 -5.24
C THR A 35 1.56 -7.21 -3.96
N TRP A 36 0.58 -7.25 -3.05
CA TRP A 36 0.69 -7.99 -1.79
C TRP A 36 1.06 -9.47 -2.01
N ARG A 37 0.39 -10.16 -2.94
CA ARG A 37 0.65 -11.57 -3.26
C ARG A 37 2.08 -11.76 -3.77
N SER A 38 2.52 -10.93 -4.73
CA SER A 38 3.82 -11.07 -5.37
C SER A 38 4.97 -10.80 -4.39
N THR A 39 4.85 -9.74 -3.59
CA THR A 39 5.82 -9.37 -2.56
C THR A 39 5.88 -10.40 -1.44
N LEU A 40 4.74 -10.90 -0.95
CA LEU A 40 4.71 -11.95 0.07
C LEU A 40 5.36 -13.23 -0.43
N ARG A 41 5.01 -13.67 -1.64
CA ARG A 41 5.62 -14.84 -2.28
C ARG A 41 7.14 -14.72 -2.35
N ALA A 42 7.63 -13.59 -2.86
CA ALA A 42 9.07 -13.37 -2.99
C ALA A 42 9.78 -13.39 -1.62
N ASN A 43 9.18 -12.81 -0.58
CA ASN A 43 9.74 -12.83 0.77
C ASN A 43 9.72 -14.23 1.41
N LEU A 44 8.68 -15.03 1.19
CA LEU A 44 8.65 -16.41 1.69
C LEU A 44 9.75 -17.27 1.07
N GLU A 45 10.09 -17.04 -0.19
CA GLU A 45 11.18 -17.73 -0.89
C GLU A 45 12.57 -17.42 -0.30
N ARG A 46 12.76 -16.23 0.30
CA ARG A 46 14.03 -15.86 0.95
C ARG A 46 14.38 -16.73 2.15
N GLN A 47 13.40 -17.42 2.74
CA GLN A 47 13.64 -18.37 3.83
C GLN A 47 14.51 -19.56 3.39
N LYS A 48 14.67 -19.81 2.08
CA LYS A 48 15.58 -20.82 1.54
C LYS A 48 17.06 -20.49 1.76
N ASP A 49 17.40 -19.21 1.95
CA ASP A 49 18.77 -18.81 2.31
C ASP A 49 19.11 -19.31 3.71
N GLY A 50 20.23 -20.03 3.84
CA GLY A 50 20.75 -20.54 5.11
C GLY A 50 20.98 -19.47 6.19
N LYS A 51 21.12 -18.20 5.80
CA LYS A 51 21.28 -17.05 6.70
C LYS A 51 19.96 -16.42 7.15
N HIS A 52 18.83 -16.80 6.56
CA HIS A 52 17.54 -16.22 6.89
C HIS A 52 17.10 -16.62 8.31
N VAL A 53 16.52 -15.67 9.07
CA VAL A 53 16.14 -15.89 10.47
C VAL A 53 15.15 -17.05 10.67
N PHE A 54 14.30 -17.30 9.67
CA PHE A 54 13.34 -18.40 9.65
C PHE A 54 13.78 -19.60 8.80
N HIS A 55 15.05 -19.69 8.40
CA HIS A 55 15.54 -20.80 7.55
C HIS A 55 15.27 -22.18 8.14
N LYS A 56 15.52 -22.35 9.44
CA LYS A 56 15.34 -23.64 10.14
C LYS A 56 13.87 -24.06 10.22
N THR A 57 12.96 -23.10 10.39
CA THR A 57 11.53 -23.33 10.61
C THR A 57 10.69 -22.36 9.77
N PRO A 58 10.66 -22.55 8.44
CA PRO A 58 10.09 -21.60 7.52
C PRO A 58 8.57 -21.49 7.68
N PHE A 59 8.06 -20.28 7.57
CA PHE A 59 6.64 -19.99 7.47
C PHE A 59 6.12 -20.26 6.07
N THR A 60 4.88 -20.73 6.02
CA THR A 60 4.15 -20.99 4.77
C THR A 60 2.75 -20.39 4.89
N LEU A 61 2.26 -19.88 3.77
CA LEU A 61 0.88 -19.44 3.63
C LEU A 61 -0.01 -20.68 3.47
N ARG A 62 -1.04 -20.82 4.30
CA ARG A 62 -1.94 -21.99 4.32
C ARG A 62 -3.28 -21.71 3.66
N SER A 63 -3.85 -20.55 3.95
CA SER A 63 -5.14 -20.13 3.43
C SER A 63 -5.24 -18.60 3.41
N ILE A 64 -6.14 -18.09 2.57
CA ILE A 64 -6.56 -16.68 2.58
C ILE A 64 -8.07 -16.66 2.72
N THR A 65 -8.58 -15.81 3.60
CA THR A 65 -10.02 -15.52 3.69
C THR A 65 -10.25 -14.05 3.40
N ILE A 66 -11.02 -13.75 2.36
CA ILE A 66 -11.50 -12.39 2.10
C ILE A 66 -12.65 -12.10 3.05
N GLN A 67 -12.44 -11.12 3.93
CA GLN A 67 -13.34 -10.81 5.04
C GLN A 67 -14.34 -9.71 4.67
N SER A 68 -13.89 -8.68 3.96
CA SER A 68 -14.73 -7.61 3.43
C SER A 68 -14.12 -7.02 2.17
N VAL A 69 -14.98 -6.44 1.33
CA VAL A 69 -14.59 -5.66 0.17
C VAL A 69 -15.45 -4.40 0.09
N ASP A 70 -14.83 -3.31 -0.33
CA ASP A 70 -15.49 -2.02 -0.49
C ASP A 70 -15.38 -1.59 -1.94
N TRP A 71 -16.54 -1.29 -2.54
CA TRP A 71 -16.67 -0.91 -3.94
C TRP A 71 -16.90 0.60 -4.03
N PHE A 72 -16.01 1.33 -4.70
CA PHE A 72 -16.16 2.77 -4.92
C PHE A 72 -17.21 3.07 -5.98
N THR A 73 -17.34 2.18 -6.95
CA THR A 73 -18.42 2.20 -7.96
C THR A 73 -18.90 0.77 -8.21
N HIS A 74 -19.92 0.58 -9.05
CA HIS A 74 -20.38 -0.77 -9.42
C HIS A 74 -19.33 -1.66 -10.09
N THR A 75 -18.24 -1.07 -10.60
CA THR A 75 -17.17 -1.79 -11.30
C THR A 75 -15.80 -1.60 -10.67
N ARG A 76 -15.61 -0.60 -9.81
CA ARG A 76 -14.32 -0.25 -9.21
C ARG A 76 -14.22 -0.77 -7.79
N LEU A 77 -13.45 -1.85 -7.62
CA LEU A 77 -13.04 -2.36 -6.31
C LEU A 77 -12.05 -1.37 -5.69
N GLY A 78 -12.35 -0.89 -4.48
CA GLY A 78 -11.54 0.08 -3.77
C GLY A 78 -10.66 -0.55 -2.70
N PHE A 79 -11.27 -1.31 -1.79
CA PHE A 79 -10.55 -1.92 -0.67
C PHE A 79 -10.86 -3.40 -0.50
N VAL A 80 -9.87 -4.16 -0.02
CA VAL A 80 -10.02 -5.57 0.35
C VAL A 80 -9.43 -5.81 1.74
N LYS A 81 -10.25 -6.30 2.67
CA LYS A 81 -9.77 -6.83 3.94
C LYS A 81 -9.63 -8.34 3.84
N LEU A 82 -8.46 -8.86 4.21
CA LEU A 82 -8.20 -10.29 4.23
C LEU A 82 -7.57 -10.76 5.55
N SER A 83 -7.67 -12.07 5.78
CA SER A 83 -6.90 -12.80 6.78
C SER A 83 -6.12 -13.91 6.10
N ALA A 84 -4.81 -13.88 6.23
CA ALA A 84 -3.86 -14.87 5.73
C ALA A 84 -3.39 -15.77 6.88
N GLU A 85 -3.52 -17.07 6.71
CA GLU A 85 -3.04 -18.03 7.71
C GLU A 85 -1.57 -18.36 7.44
N MET A 86 -0.68 -17.76 8.23
CA MET A 86 0.76 -17.97 8.16
C MET A 86 1.22 -18.91 9.27
N LYS A 87 1.70 -20.11 8.91
CA LYS A 87 2.16 -21.13 9.88
C LYS A 87 3.47 -21.80 9.49
N ASN A 88 4.30 -22.11 10.48
CA ASN A 88 5.47 -22.97 10.31
C ASN A 88 5.18 -24.42 10.76
N GLN A 89 6.17 -25.31 10.64
CA GLN A 89 6.00 -26.73 11.02
C GLN A 89 5.90 -26.95 12.54
N GLU A 90 6.33 -25.99 13.35
CA GLU A 90 6.23 -26.04 14.82
C GLU A 90 4.87 -25.55 15.33
N GLY A 91 3.94 -25.18 14.43
CA GLY A 91 2.62 -24.66 14.79
C GLY A 91 2.60 -23.17 15.17
N LYS A 92 3.74 -22.48 15.10
CA LYS A 92 3.78 -21.03 15.32
C LYS A 92 3.04 -20.31 14.21
N SER A 93 2.25 -19.31 14.58
CA SER A 93 1.47 -18.48 13.65
C SER A 93 1.98 -17.03 13.65
N LEU A 94 1.89 -16.35 12.50
CA LEU A 94 2.09 -14.91 12.40
C LEU A 94 0.73 -14.21 12.23
N PRO A 95 0.57 -12.96 12.72
CA PRO A 95 -0.58 -12.14 12.36
C PRO A 95 -0.63 -11.98 10.84
N GLY A 96 -1.80 -12.22 10.24
CA GLY A 96 -1.98 -12.16 8.79
C GLY A 96 -3.19 -11.35 8.36
N ILE A 97 -3.71 -10.48 9.23
CA ILE A 97 -4.75 -9.52 8.84
C ILE A 97 -4.09 -8.45 7.96
N ALA A 98 -4.69 -8.16 6.81
CA ALA A 98 -4.25 -7.08 5.92
C ALA A 98 -5.45 -6.32 5.36
N PHE A 99 -5.37 -5.00 5.41
CA PHE A 99 -6.24 -4.07 4.71
C PHE A 99 -5.53 -3.58 3.45
N LEU A 100 -5.95 -4.12 2.32
CA LEU A 100 -5.39 -3.82 1.02
C LEU A 100 -6.08 -2.58 0.44
N ARG A 101 -5.31 -1.50 0.34
CA ARG A 101 -5.70 -0.24 -0.29
C ARG A 101 -4.74 0.17 -1.40
N GLY A 102 -3.51 -0.34 -1.42
CA GLY A 102 -2.50 0.02 -2.42
C GLY A 102 -1.75 1.31 -2.07
N GLY A 103 -1.00 1.84 -3.04
CA GLY A 103 -0.10 2.96 -2.82
C GLY A 103 -0.82 4.32 -2.78
N SER A 104 -0.15 5.30 -2.20
CA SER A 104 -0.62 6.69 -2.09
C SER A 104 0.52 7.69 -2.31
N VAL A 105 0.15 8.95 -2.51
CA VAL A 105 1.09 10.09 -2.59
C VAL A 105 0.72 11.13 -1.54
N ALA A 106 1.72 11.85 -1.04
CA ALA A 106 1.52 13.01 -0.19
C ALA A 106 2.47 14.15 -0.60
N MET A 107 2.01 15.39 -0.47
CA MET A 107 2.71 16.55 -1.03
C MET A 107 3.00 17.57 0.07
N LEU A 108 4.28 17.73 0.44
CA LEU A 108 4.74 18.77 1.35
C LEU A 108 4.89 20.08 0.60
N MET A 109 3.82 20.86 0.51
CA MET A 109 3.85 22.13 -0.21
C MET A 109 4.35 23.27 0.69
N VAL A 110 5.48 23.88 0.30
CA VAL A 110 6.09 25.00 1.02
C VAL A 110 5.82 26.33 0.30
N LEU A 111 4.95 27.15 0.88
CA LEU A 111 4.67 28.50 0.41
C LEU A 111 5.71 29.50 0.96
N ARG A 112 6.26 30.31 0.05
CA ARG A 112 7.21 31.39 0.35
C ARG A 112 6.65 32.73 -0.12
N PRO A 113 6.27 33.63 0.80
CA PRO A 113 5.82 34.97 0.43
C PRO A 113 6.91 35.73 -0.35
N LYS A 114 6.51 36.51 -1.36
CA LYS A 114 7.45 37.25 -2.22
C LYS A 114 8.21 38.35 -1.45
N ASP A 115 7.54 38.93 -0.47
CA ASP A 115 7.98 40.02 0.40
C ASP A 115 8.67 39.53 1.68
N SER A 116 8.57 38.23 2.01
CA SER A 116 9.17 37.62 3.20
C SER A 116 9.91 36.33 2.82
N ARG A 117 11.11 36.47 2.24
CA ARG A 117 11.85 35.34 1.64
C ARG A 117 12.34 34.30 2.64
N ASP A 118 12.43 34.64 3.92
CA ASP A 118 12.86 33.74 4.99
C ASP A 118 11.67 32.98 5.62
N GLU A 119 10.45 33.44 5.38
CA GLU A 119 9.24 32.79 5.86
C GLU A 119 8.93 31.53 5.04
N ARG A 120 8.50 30.49 5.75
CA ARG A 120 8.09 29.19 5.20
C ARG A 120 6.75 28.84 5.81
N LEU A 121 5.73 28.77 4.97
CA LEU A 121 4.40 28.34 5.35
C LEU A 121 4.13 26.98 4.69
N ILE A 122 3.38 26.12 5.39
CA ILE A 122 2.97 24.83 4.85
C ILE A 122 1.50 24.93 4.44
N VAL A 123 1.19 24.48 3.23
CA VAL A 123 -0.20 24.35 2.79
C VAL A 123 -0.78 23.08 3.41
N LEU A 124 -1.91 23.23 4.10
CA LEU A 124 -2.66 22.12 4.67
C LEU A 124 -4.08 22.12 4.09
N THR A 125 -4.67 20.95 4.01
CA THR A 125 -6.08 20.73 3.67
C THR A 125 -6.82 20.25 4.91
N GLU A 126 -8.07 20.70 5.08
CA GLU A 126 -8.97 20.24 6.14
C GLU A 126 -9.93 19.21 5.53
N GLN A 127 -9.91 17.98 6.04
CA GLN A 127 -10.70 16.89 5.48
C GLN A 127 -11.29 15.99 6.57
N PRO A 128 -12.45 15.36 6.33
CA PRO A 128 -12.91 14.29 7.20
C PRO A 128 -11.99 13.06 7.05
N ARG A 129 -11.46 12.59 8.16
CA ARG A 129 -10.68 11.34 8.26
C ARG A 129 -11.37 10.44 9.27
N ILE A 130 -12.48 9.83 8.83
CA ILE A 130 -13.30 8.92 9.65
C ILE A 130 -12.47 7.77 10.27
N PRO A 131 -11.50 7.15 9.59
CA PRO A 131 -10.64 6.14 10.23
C PRO A 131 -9.83 6.66 11.42
N ALA A 132 -9.54 7.97 11.46
CA ALA A 132 -8.87 8.65 12.57
C ALA A 132 -9.85 9.27 13.57
N GLY A 133 -11.17 9.14 13.36
CA GLY A 133 -12.20 9.72 14.22
C GLY A 133 -12.33 11.24 14.13
N SER A 134 -11.85 11.87 13.05
CA SER A 134 -11.91 13.32 12.86
C SER A 134 -12.76 13.72 11.67
N LEU A 135 -13.53 14.80 11.82
CA LEU A 135 -14.28 15.45 10.73
C LEU A 135 -13.55 16.69 10.16
N SER A 136 -12.51 17.15 10.84
CA SER A 136 -11.75 18.38 10.56
C SER A 136 -10.25 18.11 10.72
N PHE A 137 -9.76 17.06 10.05
CA PHE A 137 -8.36 16.68 10.14
C PHE A 137 -7.52 17.61 9.24
N MET A 138 -6.55 18.29 9.85
CA MET A 138 -5.57 19.10 9.13
C MET A 138 -4.40 18.20 8.70
N GLY A 139 -4.22 18.05 7.39
CA GLY A 139 -3.14 17.26 6.81
C GLY A 139 -2.49 17.98 5.62
N ILE A 140 -1.34 17.48 5.17
CA ILE A 140 -0.84 17.85 3.86
C ILE A 140 -1.71 17.20 2.77
N PRO A 141 -1.79 17.79 1.57
CA PRO A 141 -2.51 17.18 0.47
C PRO A 141 -2.02 15.77 0.18
N ALA A 142 -2.93 14.81 0.03
CA ALA A 142 -2.57 13.40 -0.14
C ALA A 142 -3.70 12.55 -0.73
N GLY A 143 -3.36 11.69 -1.69
CA GLY A 143 -4.30 10.91 -2.46
C GLY A 143 -3.87 9.47 -2.72
N MET A 144 -4.82 8.62 -3.12
CA MET A 144 -4.54 7.23 -3.49
C MET A 144 -4.02 7.17 -4.92
N LEU A 145 -3.12 6.23 -5.17
CA LEU A 145 -2.75 5.91 -6.54
C LEU A 145 -3.84 5.04 -7.16
N ASP A 146 -4.34 5.48 -8.30
CA ASP A 146 -5.13 4.64 -9.20
C ASP A 146 -4.19 3.69 -9.98
N ASP A 147 -4.58 3.23 -11.17
CA ASP A 147 -3.71 2.46 -12.08
C ASP A 147 -2.52 3.29 -12.63
N GLU A 148 -2.25 4.46 -12.06
CA GLU A 148 -1.19 5.36 -12.48
C GLU A 148 0.17 4.87 -11.98
N LYS A 149 1.03 4.49 -12.93
CA LYS A 149 2.46 4.27 -12.67
C LYS A 149 3.26 5.57 -12.54
N ASN A 150 2.60 6.72 -12.67
CA ASN A 150 3.22 8.04 -12.68
C ASN A 150 2.86 8.80 -11.40
N PHE A 151 3.66 8.58 -10.35
CA PHE A 151 3.46 9.21 -9.04
C PHE A 151 3.43 10.76 -9.11
N ALA A 152 4.26 11.38 -9.95
CA ALA A 152 4.29 12.83 -10.10
C ALA A 152 3.02 13.37 -10.79
N GLY A 153 2.42 12.60 -11.70
CA GLY A 153 1.14 12.94 -12.32
C GLY A 153 0.00 12.89 -11.30
N ALA A 154 -0.07 11.80 -10.54
CA ALA A 154 -1.04 11.64 -9.45
C ALA A 154 -0.90 12.77 -8.42
N ALA A 155 0.31 13.06 -7.95
CA ALA A 155 0.57 14.14 -7.00
C ALA A 155 0.13 15.51 -7.55
N ALA A 156 0.40 15.82 -8.83
CA ALA A 156 -0.04 17.06 -9.45
C ALA A 156 -1.58 17.17 -9.55
N ASN A 157 -2.27 16.08 -9.87
CA ASN A 157 -3.73 16.02 -9.90
C ASN A 157 -4.32 16.24 -8.50
N GLU A 158 -3.79 15.56 -7.49
CA GLU A 158 -4.23 15.68 -6.09
C GLU A 158 -3.99 17.09 -5.52
N ILE A 159 -2.86 17.73 -5.87
CA ILE A 159 -2.63 19.15 -5.52
C ILE A 159 -3.74 20.02 -6.11
N LEU A 160 -4.07 19.85 -7.39
CA LEU A 160 -5.10 20.65 -8.04
C LEU A 160 -6.48 20.42 -7.42
N GLU A 161 -6.84 19.17 -7.16
CA GLU A 161 -8.15 18.81 -6.60
C GLU A 161 -8.35 19.34 -5.18
N GLU A 162 -7.35 19.23 -4.32
CA GLU A 162 -7.50 19.58 -2.90
C GLU A 162 -7.19 21.04 -2.59
N THR A 163 -6.29 21.68 -3.36
CA THR A 163 -5.80 23.04 -3.06
C THR A 163 -6.16 24.07 -4.12
N GLY A 164 -6.50 23.63 -5.34
CA GLY A 164 -6.70 24.51 -6.50
C GLY A 164 -5.40 25.02 -7.14
N PHE A 165 -4.22 24.64 -6.65
CA PHE A 165 -2.96 25.01 -7.27
C PHE A 165 -2.65 24.15 -8.49
N MET A 166 -2.17 24.76 -9.56
CA MET A 166 -1.65 24.04 -10.73
C MET A 166 -0.13 24.04 -10.68
N ILE A 167 0.46 22.88 -10.41
CA ILE A 167 1.92 22.67 -10.38
C ILE A 167 2.28 21.62 -11.43
N PRO A 168 3.23 21.89 -12.35
CA PRO A 168 3.70 20.89 -13.29
C PRO A 168 4.35 19.71 -12.54
N GLY A 169 3.99 18.47 -12.88
CA GLY A 169 4.58 17.28 -12.25
C GLY A 169 6.11 17.21 -12.37
N SER A 170 6.70 17.86 -13.38
CA SER A 170 8.15 17.99 -13.55
C SER A 170 8.85 18.86 -12.50
N GLU A 171 8.09 19.70 -11.77
CA GLU A 171 8.60 20.55 -10.69
C GLU A 171 8.51 19.86 -9.32
N LEU A 172 7.79 18.74 -9.23
CA LEU A 172 7.68 17.97 -8.00
C LEU A 172 8.97 17.20 -7.74
N ILE A 173 9.44 17.28 -6.50
CA ILE A 173 10.65 16.60 -6.04
C ILE A 173 10.24 15.36 -5.25
N ASP A 174 10.58 14.17 -5.74
CA ASP A 174 10.38 12.92 -5.01
C ASP A 174 11.33 12.84 -3.81
N MET A 175 10.83 13.17 -2.61
CA MET A 175 11.62 13.12 -1.38
C MET A 175 11.87 11.69 -0.93
N THR A 176 10.98 10.76 -1.26
CA THR A 176 11.15 9.35 -0.92
C THR A 176 12.32 8.76 -1.69
N GLU A 177 12.40 9.01 -3.00
CA GLU A 177 13.54 8.64 -3.82
C GLU A 177 14.83 9.27 -3.27
N LEU A 178 14.83 10.59 -3.00
CA LEU A 178 15.99 11.29 -2.45
C LEU A 178 16.49 10.69 -1.14
N ALA A 179 15.58 10.34 -0.22
CA ALA A 179 15.94 9.74 1.07
C ALA A 179 16.53 8.33 0.92
N LEU A 180 16.14 7.60 -0.14
CA LEU A 180 16.49 6.20 -0.32
C LEU A 180 17.65 5.96 -1.28
N ARG A 181 18.09 6.97 -2.04
CA ARG A 181 19.21 6.89 -3.01
C ARG A 181 20.47 6.22 -2.48
N GLU A 182 20.80 6.44 -1.20
CA GLU A 182 22.00 5.85 -0.57
C GLU A 182 21.66 4.68 0.38
N SER A 183 20.39 4.29 0.45
CA SER A 183 19.95 3.21 1.33
C SER A 183 20.44 1.85 0.82
N ARG A 184 20.99 1.04 1.72
CA ARG A 184 21.44 -0.34 1.44
C ARG A 184 20.43 -1.37 1.94
N MET A 185 19.13 -1.09 1.81
CA MET A 185 18.10 -2.01 2.30
C MET A 185 18.08 -3.26 1.41
N SER A 186 18.36 -4.43 2.00
CA SER A 186 18.39 -5.71 1.28
C SER A 186 17.00 -6.25 0.90
N GLU A 187 15.92 -5.65 1.44
CA GLU A 187 14.54 -6.08 1.22
C GLU A 187 13.87 -5.41 0.00
N SER A 188 14.54 -4.44 -0.61
CA SER A 188 14.03 -3.61 -1.72
C SER A 188 13.84 -4.33 -3.05
N ILE A 189 14.20 -5.60 -3.17
CA ILE A 189 14.09 -6.31 -4.46
C ILE A 189 12.61 -6.53 -4.86
N ASN A 190 11.69 -6.66 -3.89
CA ASN A 190 10.28 -6.94 -4.18
C ASN A 190 9.26 -6.19 -3.30
N LEU A 191 9.71 -5.47 -2.27
CA LEU A 191 8.86 -4.56 -1.50
C LEU A 191 9.06 -3.14 -2.06
N GLN A 192 8.01 -2.34 -2.11
CA GLN A 192 8.14 -0.95 -2.53
C GLN A 192 9.07 -0.22 -1.55
N SER A 193 10.02 0.53 -2.09
CA SER A 193 10.98 1.27 -1.29
C SER A 193 10.36 2.62 -0.96
N ASP A 194 9.38 2.61 -0.07
CA ASP A 194 8.53 3.76 0.25
C ASP A 194 8.18 3.81 1.74
N MET A 195 7.54 4.89 2.18
CA MET A 195 7.09 5.02 3.56
C MET A 195 5.82 4.19 3.79
N TYR A 196 5.84 3.31 4.80
CA TYR A 196 4.67 2.52 5.20
C TYR A 196 4.05 3.12 6.47
N PRO A 197 2.84 3.70 6.42
CA PRO A 197 2.24 4.35 7.60
C PRO A 197 1.88 3.37 8.70
N SER A 198 1.43 2.15 8.35
CA SER A 198 1.00 1.12 9.30
C SER A 198 1.23 -0.31 8.76
N PRO A 199 2.50 -0.75 8.64
CA PRO A 199 2.86 -2.03 8.00
C PRO A 199 2.40 -3.27 8.79
N GLY A 200 1.84 -3.09 9.99
CA GLY A 200 1.23 -4.18 10.77
C GLY A 200 -0.21 -4.50 10.39
N GLY A 201 -0.86 -3.69 9.54
CA GLY A 201 -2.28 -3.86 9.21
C GLY A 201 -2.71 -3.41 7.81
N SER A 202 -1.88 -2.67 7.07
CA SER A 202 -2.18 -2.25 5.70
C SER A 202 -0.97 -2.47 4.76
N ASP A 203 -1.27 -2.67 3.48
CA ASP A 203 -0.26 -2.72 2.42
C ASP A 203 0.15 -1.32 1.90
N GLU A 204 -0.46 -0.25 2.43
CA GLU A 204 -0.21 1.11 1.98
C GLU A 204 1.26 1.47 2.07
N PHE A 205 1.76 1.91 0.92
CA PHE A 205 3.06 2.53 0.76
C PHE A 205 2.84 3.93 0.18
N MET A 206 3.63 4.90 0.63
CA MET A 206 3.42 6.31 0.33
C MET A 206 4.70 6.94 -0.20
N VAL A 207 4.58 7.56 -1.38
CA VAL A 207 5.61 8.43 -1.95
C VAL A 207 5.34 9.86 -1.48
N ILE A 208 6.38 10.55 -1.01
CA ILE A 208 6.26 11.91 -0.49
C ILE A 208 6.97 12.87 -1.45
N PHE A 209 6.23 13.85 -1.97
CA PHE A 209 6.73 14.90 -2.83
C PHE A 209 6.91 16.22 -2.08
N LEU A 210 7.80 17.07 -2.60
CA LEU A 210 7.99 18.47 -2.25
C LEU A 210 7.67 19.35 -3.47
#